data_AF-A0A7J4M8N4-F1
#
_entry.id   AF-A0A7J4M8N4-F1
#
_cell.length_a   1.000
_cell.length_b   1.000
_cell.length_c   1.000
_cell.angle_alpha   90.00
_cell.angle_beta   90.00
_cell.angle_gamma   90.00
#
_symmetry.space_group_name_H-M   'P 1'
#
loop_
_entity.id
_entity.type
_entity.pdbx_description
1 polymer ?
#
loop_
_entity_poly.entity_id
_entity_poly.type
_entity_poly.pdbx_seq_one_letter_code
_entity_poly.pdbx_strand_id
1 'polypeptide(L)'
;LPIAVFDVLGLYLLLGAGLWAFGNGEIKIKGADAQFLFGVVGVLIGALSAYVAALWAVEGQAWDLAWWQTTVVLGNNGRHGMVLIPAAVWLALCLRGGASLPTERLHRAFVLLLPLALLAAAHGQTLWTDDAAEAALSHLEEGDDVLLIHEPTLAMHWLYSMHPVLSEQGPEGLVGHWRAPDADWQGEVLTGVTFPDRGDLSQVTVIVVAPGLDVTLDGWSEAETGEAPWMNGGGTWRILVPEANP
;
A
#
# COMPACT_ATOMS: atom_id res chain seq x y z
N LEU A 1 0.70 19.84 2.09
CA LEU A 1 1.55 20.46 1.05
C LEU A 1 3.06 20.40 1.38
N PRO A 2 3.56 20.79 2.57
CA PRO A 2 5.01 20.73 2.86
C PRO A 2 5.53 19.34 3.25
N ILE A 3 4.69 18.50 3.85
CA ILE A 3 5.15 17.27 4.53
C ILE A 3 5.43 16.12 3.53
N ALA A 4 4.56 15.88 2.54
CA ALA A 4 4.72 14.77 1.60
C ALA A 4 5.80 14.99 0.50
N VAL A 5 6.04 16.23 0.08
CA VAL A 5 7.20 16.59 -0.78
C VAL A 5 8.51 16.43 0.02
N PHE A 6 8.48 16.64 1.33
CA PHE A 6 9.60 16.33 2.23
C PHE A 6 9.78 14.83 2.47
N ASP A 7 8.72 14.02 2.44
CA ASP A 7 8.87 12.59 2.66
C ASP A 7 9.59 11.94 1.48
N VAL A 8 9.07 11.97 0.26
CA VAL A 8 9.73 11.24 -0.84
C VAL A 8 10.90 12.03 -1.41
N LEU A 9 10.69 13.27 -1.82
CA LEU A 9 11.74 14.11 -2.37
C LEU A 9 12.77 14.46 -1.30
N GLY A 10 12.36 14.72 -0.05
CA GLY A 10 13.29 14.93 1.05
C GLY A 10 13.97 13.65 1.55
N LEU A 11 13.35 12.45 1.58
CA LEU A 11 14.09 11.20 1.85
C LEU A 11 15.08 10.86 0.76
N TYR A 12 14.70 10.98 -0.52
CA TYR A 12 15.63 10.73 -1.64
C TYR A 12 16.73 11.81 -1.72
N LEU A 13 16.40 13.08 -1.44
CA LEU A 13 17.38 14.15 -1.31
C LEU A 13 18.22 14.02 -0.04
N LEU A 14 17.74 13.46 1.07
CA LEU A 14 18.51 13.19 2.29
C LEU A 14 19.37 11.93 2.16
N LEU A 15 18.91 10.93 1.41
CA LEU A 15 19.72 9.78 1.00
C LEU A 15 20.83 10.25 0.05
N GLY A 16 20.47 11.04 -0.96
CA GLY A 16 21.39 11.70 -1.89
C GLY A 16 22.33 12.68 -1.18
N ALA A 17 21.84 13.47 -0.22
CA ALA A 17 22.63 14.41 0.58
C ALA A 17 23.48 13.71 1.63
N GLY A 18 23.03 12.56 2.16
CA GLY A 18 23.81 11.65 2.97
C GLY A 18 24.99 11.12 2.17
N LEU A 19 24.73 10.57 0.98
CA LEU A 19 25.73 10.16 -0.01
C LEU A 19 26.65 11.35 -0.41
N TRP A 20 26.12 12.55 -0.57
CA TRP A 20 26.86 13.79 -0.85
C TRP A 20 27.73 14.26 0.31
N ALA A 21 27.27 14.12 1.56
CA ALA A 21 28.05 14.44 2.76
C ALA A 21 29.22 13.46 2.98
N PHE A 22 29.19 12.29 2.33
CA PHE A 22 30.34 11.41 2.15
C PHE A 22 31.25 11.83 0.97
N GLY A 23 30.79 12.73 0.09
CA GLY A 23 31.48 13.16 -1.14
C GLY A 23 32.13 14.53 -1.16
N ASN A 24 32.15 15.26 -0.05
CA ASN A 24 32.88 16.53 0.07
C ASN A 24 34.41 16.40 0.24
N GLY A 25 34.97 15.23 -0.06
CA GLY A 25 36.37 15.06 -0.42
C GLY A 25 36.41 14.36 -1.77
N GLU A 26 37.49 14.49 -2.54
CA GLU A 26 37.68 13.69 -3.77
C GLU A 26 37.38 12.21 -3.46
N ILE A 27 36.17 11.72 -3.77
CA ILE A 27 35.85 10.31 -3.62
C ILE A 27 36.62 9.62 -4.72
N LYS A 28 37.87 9.27 -4.41
CA LYS A 28 38.62 8.32 -5.21
C LYS A 28 38.03 6.96 -4.88
N ILE A 29 37.00 6.58 -5.64
CA ILE A 29 36.48 5.22 -5.67
C ILE A 29 37.63 4.34 -6.15
N LYS A 30 38.33 3.71 -5.20
CA LYS A 30 39.46 2.82 -5.48
C LYS A 30 38.96 1.39 -5.54
N GLY A 31 39.35 0.69 -6.60
CA GLY A 31 38.97 -0.71 -6.83
C GLY A 31 37.76 -0.83 -7.75
N ALA A 32 37.83 -1.78 -8.69
CA ALA A 32 36.79 -2.04 -9.68
C ALA A 32 35.45 -2.43 -9.02
N ASP A 33 35.50 -3.19 -7.92
CA ASP A 33 34.31 -3.65 -7.20
C ASP A 33 33.51 -2.50 -6.59
N ALA A 34 34.20 -1.46 -6.12
CA ALA A 34 33.56 -0.31 -5.50
C ALA A 34 32.93 0.63 -6.55
N GLN A 35 33.53 0.73 -7.75
CA GLN A 35 32.93 1.43 -8.90
C GLN A 35 31.70 0.70 -9.43
N PHE A 36 31.79 -0.63 -9.53
CA PHE A 36 30.67 -1.47 -9.93
C PHE A 36 29.49 -1.34 -8.96
N LEU A 37 29.75 -1.47 -7.65
CA LEU A 37 28.71 -1.36 -6.62
C LEU A 37 28.07 0.04 -6.60
N PHE A 38 28.86 1.11 -6.80
CA PHE A 38 28.32 2.46 -6.94
C PHE A 38 27.39 2.60 -8.16
N GLY A 39 27.78 2.05 -9.31
CA GLY A 39 26.94 2.02 -10.51
C GLY A 39 25.64 1.27 -10.28
N VAL A 40 25.69 0.09 -9.65
CA VAL A 40 24.51 -0.73 -9.33
C VAL A 40 23.57 0.02 -8.38
N VAL A 41 24.07 0.59 -7.29
CA VAL A 41 23.24 1.35 -6.33
C VAL A 41 22.60 2.56 -7.00
N GLY A 42 23.34 3.30 -7.84
CA GLY A 42 22.81 4.43 -8.60
C GLY A 42 21.69 4.03 -9.56
N VAL A 43 21.87 2.93 -10.30
CA VAL A 43 20.84 2.39 -11.20
C VAL A 43 19.61 1.95 -10.43
N LEU A 44 19.77 1.25 -9.30
CA LEU A 44 18.64 0.82 -8.46
C LEU A 44 17.84 1.99 -7.90
N ILE A 45 18.51 3.03 -7.41
CA ILE A 45 17.85 4.27 -6.94
C ILE A 45 17.08 4.94 -8.09
N GLY A 46 17.71 5.05 -9.26
CA GLY A 46 17.08 5.66 -10.45
C GLY A 46 15.85 4.88 -10.92
N ALA A 47 15.96 3.56 -11.01
CA ALA A 47 14.86 2.68 -11.40
C ALA A 47 13.70 2.73 -10.40
N LEU A 48 13.99 2.71 -9.10
CA LEU A 48 12.98 2.80 -8.06
C LEU A 48 12.27 4.16 -8.07
N SER A 49 13.02 5.25 -8.29
CA SER A 49 12.46 6.60 -8.42
C SER A 49 11.53 6.71 -9.63
N ALA A 50 11.93 6.14 -10.77
CA ALA A 50 11.11 6.10 -11.98
C ALA A 50 9.84 5.24 -11.78
N TYR A 51 9.95 4.12 -11.08
CA TYR A 51 8.82 3.26 -10.72
C TYR A 51 7.80 4.00 -9.84
N VAL A 52 8.25 4.64 -8.75
CA VAL A 52 7.36 5.41 -7.86
C VAL A 52 6.69 6.56 -8.60
N ALA A 53 7.42 7.27 -9.47
CA ALA A 53 6.86 8.36 -10.27
C ALA A 53 5.81 7.86 -11.28
N ALA A 54 6.06 6.73 -11.93
CA ALA A 54 5.10 6.11 -12.86
C ALA A 54 3.84 5.64 -12.13
N LEU A 55 4.00 5.01 -10.98
CA LEU A 55 2.88 4.58 -10.13
C LEU A 55 2.02 5.77 -9.70
N TRP A 56 2.63 6.86 -9.23
CA TRP A 56 1.90 8.07 -8.86
C TRP A 56 1.16 8.68 -10.05
N ALA A 57 1.77 8.72 -11.24
CA ALA A 57 1.11 9.24 -12.43
C ALA A 57 -0.13 8.42 -12.82
N VAL A 58 -0.03 7.08 -12.77
CA VAL A 58 -1.14 6.17 -13.12
C VAL A 58 -2.27 6.27 -12.10
N GLU A 59 -1.97 6.13 -10.81
CA GLU A 59 -2.99 6.15 -9.75
C GLU A 59 -3.60 7.54 -9.57
N GLY A 60 -2.81 8.60 -9.71
CA GLY A 60 -3.31 9.98 -9.66
C GLY A 60 -4.32 10.26 -10.77
N GLN A 61 -4.09 9.73 -11.97
CA GLN A 61 -5.05 9.81 -13.07
C GLN A 61 -6.29 8.94 -12.83
N ALA A 62 -6.12 7.74 -12.26
CA ALA A 62 -7.23 6.83 -11.97
C ALA A 62 -8.20 7.40 -10.93
N TRP A 63 -7.71 8.14 -9.92
CA TRP A 63 -8.54 8.69 -8.84
C TRP A 63 -8.90 10.18 -9.02
N ASP A 64 -8.62 10.75 -10.19
CA ASP A 64 -8.78 12.19 -10.49
C ASP A 64 -8.18 13.10 -9.39
N LEU A 65 -7.03 12.68 -8.85
CA LEU A 65 -6.36 13.39 -7.78
C LEU A 65 -5.40 14.43 -8.34
N ALA A 66 -5.40 15.61 -7.72
CA ALA A 66 -4.31 16.54 -7.94
C ALA A 66 -2.98 15.91 -7.50
N TRP A 67 -1.88 16.23 -8.19
CA TRP A 67 -0.56 15.65 -7.95
C TRP A 67 -0.15 15.62 -6.46
N TRP A 68 -0.52 16.64 -5.69
CA TRP A 68 -0.21 16.74 -4.27
C TRP A 68 -1.06 15.79 -3.40
N GLN A 69 -2.30 15.49 -3.77
CA GLN A 69 -3.14 14.51 -3.10
C GLN A 69 -2.60 13.11 -3.37
N THR A 70 -2.24 12.82 -4.62
CA THR A 70 -1.55 11.60 -5.02
C THR A 70 -0.29 11.35 -4.19
N THR A 71 0.54 12.38 -3.98
CA THR A 71 1.75 12.27 -3.14
C THR A 71 1.47 11.99 -1.66
N VAL A 72 0.30 12.39 -1.16
CA VAL A 72 -0.10 12.15 0.24
C VAL A 72 -0.62 10.73 0.40
N VAL A 73 -1.52 10.29 -0.46
CA VAL A 73 -2.13 8.96 -0.38
C VAL A 73 -1.13 7.86 -0.73
N LEU A 74 -0.26 8.10 -1.71
CA LEU A 74 0.75 7.13 -2.17
C LEU A 74 2.15 7.41 -1.60
N GLY A 75 2.27 8.33 -0.64
CA GLY A 75 3.53 8.75 -0.01
C GLY A 75 4.31 7.60 0.62
N ASN A 76 3.59 6.59 1.12
CA ASN A 76 4.17 5.40 1.73
C ASN A 76 4.99 4.55 0.76
N ASN A 77 4.80 4.69 -0.56
CA ASN A 77 5.59 3.98 -1.56
C ASN A 77 7.10 4.36 -1.49
N GLY A 78 7.44 5.47 -0.84
CA GLY A 78 8.81 5.84 -0.51
C GLY A 78 9.53 4.86 0.42
N ARG A 79 8.81 4.02 1.20
CA ARG A 79 9.39 3.00 2.09
C ARG A 79 10.29 2.00 1.36
N HIS A 80 10.00 1.73 0.09
CA HIS A 80 10.83 0.85 -0.74
C HIS A 80 12.24 1.40 -0.94
N GLY A 81 12.42 2.74 -0.89
CA GLY A 81 13.73 3.39 -0.93
C GLY A 81 14.54 3.18 0.34
N MET A 82 13.90 2.91 1.48
CA MET A 82 14.60 2.68 2.75
C MET A 82 15.37 1.35 2.79
N VAL A 83 14.95 0.37 1.98
CA VAL A 83 15.70 -0.89 1.77
C VAL A 83 17.09 -0.62 1.17
N LEU A 84 17.28 0.52 0.50
CA LEU A 84 18.55 0.91 -0.09
C LEU A 84 19.49 1.61 0.92
N ILE A 85 19.01 2.03 2.09
CA ILE A 85 19.83 2.68 3.13
C ILE A 85 20.97 1.76 3.60
N PRO A 86 20.73 0.47 3.98
CA PRO A 86 21.81 -0.44 4.35
C PRO A 86 22.81 -0.68 3.21
N ALA A 87 22.34 -0.79 1.98
CA ALA A 87 23.20 -0.98 0.80
C ALA A 87 24.08 0.26 0.53
N ALA A 88 23.52 1.46 0.69
CA ALA A 88 24.26 2.72 0.58
C ALA A 88 25.31 2.89 1.69
N VAL A 89 24.97 2.51 2.93
CA VAL A 89 25.91 2.53 4.07
C VAL A 89 27.02 1.50 3.87
N TRP A 90 26.69 0.30 3.39
CA TRP A 90 27.67 -0.74 3.08
C TRP A 90 28.62 -0.31 1.95
N LEU A 91 28.08 0.28 0.88
CA LEU A 91 28.89 0.88 -0.19
C LEU A 91 29.82 1.97 0.35
N ALA A 92 29.33 2.88 1.18
CA ALA A 92 30.15 3.93 1.80
C ALA A 92 31.29 3.36 2.67
N LEU A 93 31.07 2.21 3.33
CA LEU A 93 32.08 1.48 4.08
C LEU A 93 33.13 0.84 3.17
N CYS A 94 32.70 0.14 2.11
CA CYS A 94 33.61 -0.45 1.12
C CYS A 94 34.49 0.61 0.44
N LEU A 95 33.92 1.77 0.10
CA LEU A 95 34.62 2.90 -0.52
C LEU A 95 35.72 3.51 0.37
N ARG A 96 35.61 3.34 1.69
CA ARG A 96 36.56 3.90 2.66
C ARG A 96 37.79 3.01 2.93
N GLY A 97 37.86 1.81 2.33
CA GLY A 97 39.06 0.96 2.39
C GLY A 97 39.55 0.65 3.82
N GLY A 98 38.64 0.37 4.75
CA GLY A 98 38.97 0.00 6.13
C GLY A 98 39.12 1.16 7.12
N ALA A 99 38.78 2.40 6.75
CA ALA A 99 38.76 3.52 7.68
C ALA A 99 37.66 3.35 8.75
N SER A 100 37.91 3.83 9.97
CA SER A 100 36.91 3.84 11.04
C SER A 100 35.66 4.61 10.63
N LEU A 101 34.50 4.10 11.04
CA LEU A 101 33.21 4.73 10.80
C LEU A 101 33.22 6.16 11.37
N PRO A 102 32.81 7.17 10.59
CA PRO A 102 32.69 8.52 11.11
C PRO A 102 31.44 8.57 12.01
N THR A 103 31.61 8.17 13.26
CA THR A 103 30.53 7.88 14.22
C THR A 103 29.57 9.05 14.36
N GLU A 104 30.05 10.30 14.36
CA GLU A 104 29.19 11.49 14.42
C GLU A 104 28.33 11.70 13.16
N ARG A 105 28.87 11.41 11.97
CA ARG A 105 28.13 11.57 10.72
C ARG A 105 27.07 10.48 10.57
N LEU A 106 27.42 9.26 10.95
CA LEU A 106 26.49 8.14 10.98
C LEU A 106 25.39 8.39 12.02
N HIS A 107 25.75 8.92 13.20
CA HIS A 107 24.78 9.29 14.23
C HIS A 107 23.81 10.36 13.75
N ARG A 108 24.29 11.43 13.08
CA ARG A 108 23.40 12.44 12.47
C ARG A 108 22.49 11.84 11.40
N ALA A 109 23.00 10.94 10.56
CA ALA A 109 22.18 10.25 9.57
C ALA A 109 21.12 9.36 10.23
N PHE A 110 21.46 8.62 11.29
CA PHE A 110 20.50 7.82 12.06
C PHE A 110 19.44 8.68 12.75
N VAL A 111 19.82 9.80 13.38
CA VAL A 111 18.88 10.73 14.02
C VAL A 111 17.89 11.33 13.01
N LEU A 112 18.29 11.50 11.74
CA LEU A 112 17.41 11.98 10.67
C LEU A 112 16.57 10.86 10.04
N LEU A 113 17.18 9.71 9.74
CA LEU A 113 16.53 8.62 9.00
C LEU A 113 15.61 7.77 9.89
N LEU A 114 15.92 7.60 11.17
CA LEU A 114 15.15 6.74 12.06
C LEU A 114 13.72 7.25 12.29
N PRO A 115 13.47 8.54 12.60
CA PRO A 115 12.11 9.05 12.73
C PRO A 115 11.31 8.94 11.43
N LEU A 116 11.95 9.16 10.28
CA LEU A 116 11.31 9.01 8.98
C LEU A 116 10.97 7.55 8.68
N ALA A 117 11.86 6.61 9.02
CA ALA A 117 11.60 5.18 8.89
C ALA A 117 10.48 4.69 9.82
N LEU A 118 10.42 5.21 11.04
CA LEU A 118 9.33 4.93 11.98
C LEU A 118 8.01 5.53 11.51
N LEU A 119 8.02 6.73 10.92
CA LEU A 119 6.83 7.37 10.34
C LEU A 119 6.31 6.56 9.15
N ALA A 120 7.20 6.15 8.24
CA ALA A 120 6.85 5.30 7.10
C ALA A 120 6.33 3.92 7.54
N ALA A 121 6.94 3.33 8.58
CA ALA A 121 6.48 2.06 9.14
C ALA A 121 5.08 2.19 9.76
N ALA A 122 4.83 3.25 10.55
CA ALA A 122 3.52 3.52 11.14
C ALA A 122 2.43 3.74 10.07
N HIS A 123 2.78 4.39 8.95
CA HIS A 123 1.89 4.60 7.82
C HIS A 123 1.50 3.30 7.09
N GLY A 124 2.33 2.26 7.16
CA GLY A 124 2.05 0.95 6.56
C GLY A 124 1.21 0.01 7.42
N GLN A 125 0.86 0.41 8.65
CA GLN A 125 0.18 -0.45 9.63
C GLN A 125 -1.30 -0.10 9.84
N THR A 126 -1.77 1.04 9.33
CA THR A 126 -3.19 1.40 9.42
C THR A 126 -3.87 1.01 8.13
N LEU A 127 -4.61 -0.10 8.10
CA LEU A 127 -5.40 -0.53 6.94
C LEU A 127 -6.85 -0.66 7.39
N TRP A 128 -7.77 0.02 6.71
CA TRP A 128 -9.21 -0.10 6.98
C TRP A 128 -9.73 -1.52 6.66
N THR A 129 -8.98 -2.27 5.86
CA THR A 129 -9.33 -3.62 5.44
C THR A 129 -9.26 -4.65 6.55
N ASP A 130 -8.45 -4.42 7.59
CA ASP A 130 -8.39 -5.33 8.74
C ASP A 130 -9.69 -5.20 9.53
N ASP A 131 -10.09 -3.96 9.87
CA ASP A 131 -11.36 -3.66 10.54
C ASP A 131 -12.57 -4.15 9.72
N ALA A 132 -12.59 -3.89 8.41
CA ALA A 132 -13.68 -4.34 7.54
C ALA A 132 -13.71 -5.87 7.39
N ALA A 133 -12.57 -6.55 7.43
CA ALA A 133 -12.52 -8.01 7.42
C ALA A 133 -13.01 -8.59 8.74
N GLU A 134 -12.65 -8.02 9.89
CA GLU A 134 -13.17 -8.41 11.20
C GLU A 134 -14.69 -8.22 11.28
N ALA A 135 -15.20 -7.10 10.76
CA ALA A 135 -16.63 -6.83 10.65
C ALA A 135 -17.33 -7.89 9.78
N ALA A 136 -16.77 -8.20 8.60
CA ALA A 136 -17.30 -9.23 7.71
C ALA A 136 -17.34 -10.62 8.37
N LEU A 137 -16.31 -10.99 9.14
CA LEU A 137 -16.23 -12.28 9.83
C LEU A 137 -17.37 -12.50 10.82
N SER A 138 -17.91 -11.44 11.42
CA SER A 138 -19.04 -11.56 12.35
C SER A 138 -20.34 -12.02 11.68
N HIS A 139 -20.38 -12.02 10.35
CA HIS A 139 -21.53 -12.37 9.52
C HIS A 139 -21.31 -13.58 8.60
N LEU A 140 -20.11 -14.17 8.61
CA LEU A 140 -19.77 -15.31 7.75
C LEU A 140 -20.01 -16.64 8.47
N GLU A 141 -20.71 -17.56 7.80
CA GLU A 141 -20.90 -18.95 8.23
C GLU A 141 -20.14 -19.95 7.34
N GLU A 142 -20.13 -21.24 7.72
CA GLU A 142 -19.47 -22.27 6.93
C GLU A 142 -20.17 -22.45 5.56
N GLY A 143 -19.41 -22.29 4.48
CA GLY A 143 -19.93 -22.34 3.11
C GLY A 143 -20.24 -20.97 2.50
N ASP A 144 -20.14 -19.90 3.29
CA ASP A 144 -20.35 -18.54 2.82
C ASP A 144 -19.11 -17.98 2.10
N ASP A 145 -19.38 -17.09 1.15
CA ASP A 145 -18.40 -16.29 0.43
C ASP A 145 -18.55 -14.79 0.72
N VAL A 146 -17.46 -14.05 0.51
CA VAL A 146 -17.44 -12.59 0.66
C VAL A 146 -17.21 -11.89 -0.68
N LEU A 147 -17.91 -10.80 -0.92
CA LEU A 147 -17.74 -9.96 -2.11
C LEU A 147 -17.26 -8.56 -1.75
N LEU A 148 -16.10 -8.17 -2.26
CA LEU A 148 -15.60 -6.79 -2.18
C LEU A 148 -16.06 -5.95 -3.39
N ILE A 149 -16.75 -4.85 -3.14
CA ILE A 149 -17.03 -3.83 -4.16
C ILE A 149 -15.98 -2.73 -4.08
N HIS A 150 -15.15 -2.64 -5.11
CA HIS A 150 -14.05 -1.67 -5.19
C HIS A 150 -13.69 -1.37 -6.65
N GLU A 151 -13.14 -0.17 -6.91
CA GLU A 151 -12.51 0.19 -8.17
C GLU A 151 -11.49 -0.86 -8.66
N PRO A 152 -11.49 -1.21 -9.98
CA PRO A 152 -10.72 -2.34 -10.51
C PRO A 152 -9.21 -2.27 -10.29
N THR A 153 -8.62 -1.06 -10.26
CA THR A 153 -7.16 -0.90 -10.20
C THR A 153 -6.57 -1.38 -8.88
N LEU A 154 -7.36 -1.37 -7.80
CA LEU A 154 -6.93 -1.75 -6.46
C LEU A 154 -7.74 -2.88 -5.82
N ALA A 155 -8.85 -3.33 -6.41
CA ALA A 155 -9.74 -4.30 -5.77
C ALA A 155 -8.99 -5.58 -5.31
N MET A 156 -8.12 -6.14 -6.15
CA MET A 156 -7.31 -7.30 -5.77
C MET A 156 -6.28 -6.99 -4.68
N HIS A 157 -5.73 -5.78 -4.65
CA HIS A 157 -4.79 -5.36 -3.61
C HIS A 157 -5.46 -5.33 -2.23
N TRP A 158 -6.66 -4.78 -2.16
CA TRP A 158 -7.43 -4.72 -0.92
C TRP A 158 -7.95 -6.08 -0.48
N LEU A 159 -8.39 -6.92 -1.43
CA LEU A 159 -8.76 -8.29 -1.09
C LEU A 159 -7.55 -9.07 -0.52
N TYR A 160 -6.35 -8.84 -1.07
CA TYR A 160 -5.11 -9.42 -0.53
C TYR A 160 -4.76 -8.87 0.85
N SER A 161 -5.06 -7.60 1.16
CA SER A 161 -4.83 -7.07 2.51
C SER A 161 -5.86 -7.55 3.52
N MET A 162 -7.09 -7.88 3.10
CA MET A 162 -8.09 -8.55 3.95
C MET A 162 -7.76 -10.03 4.21
N HIS A 163 -7.01 -10.67 3.30
CA HIS A 163 -6.74 -12.10 3.33
C HIS A 163 -6.15 -12.62 4.66
N PRO A 164 -5.18 -11.97 5.34
CA PRO A 164 -4.67 -12.47 6.62
C PRO A 164 -5.78 -12.65 7.65
N VAL A 165 -6.66 -11.67 7.83
CA VAL A 165 -7.78 -11.74 8.77
C VAL A 165 -8.78 -12.82 8.34
N LEU A 166 -9.20 -12.79 7.07
CA LEU A 166 -10.19 -13.73 6.54
C LEU A 166 -9.71 -15.19 6.54
N SER A 167 -8.44 -15.44 6.21
CA SER A 167 -7.90 -16.80 6.11
C SER A 167 -7.52 -17.41 7.46
N GLU A 168 -7.16 -16.59 8.45
CA GLU A 168 -6.80 -17.08 9.79
C GLU A 168 -8.01 -17.32 10.67
N GLN A 169 -9.08 -16.53 10.50
CA GLN A 169 -10.23 -16.53 11.41
C GLN A 169 -11.56 -16.89 10.74
N GLY A 170 -11.62 -16.87 9.41
CA GLY A 170 -12.82 -17.20 8.64
C GLY A 170 -13.12 -18.69 8.52
N PRO A 171 -14.30 -19.02 7.99
CA PRO A 171 -14.69 -20.41 7.75
C PRO A 171 -13.76 -21.11 6.74
N GLU A 172 -13.59 -22.42 6.91
CA GLU A 172 -12.81 -23.21 5.95
C GLU A 172 -13.46 -23.15 4.56
N GLY A 173 -12.65 -22.91 3.54
CA GLY A 173 -13.13 -22.85 2.15
C GLY A 173 -13.72 -21.51 1.71
N LEU A 174 -13.71 -20.48 2.56
CA LEU A 174 -14.12 -19.11 2.23
C LEU A 174 -13.46 -18.62 0.94
N VAL A 175 -14.26 -18.17 -0.02
CA VAL A 175 -13.77 -17.52 -1.24
C VAL A 175 -14.06 -16.01 -1.17
N GLY A 176 -13.00 -15.23 -1.38
CA GLY A 176 -13.10 -13.79 -1.58
C GLY A 176 -13.28 -13.45 -3.05
N HIS A 177 -14.36 -12.75 -3.38
CA HIS A 177 -14.65 -12.22 -4.71
C HIS A 177 -14.49 -10.71 -4.73
N TRP A 178 -14.33 -10.13 -5.92
CA TRP A 178 -14.40 -8.68 -6.08
C TRP A 178 -15.14 -8.28 -7.35
N ARG A 179 -15.77 -7.11 -7.32
CA ARG A 179 -16.45 -6.49 -8.47
C ARG A 179 -16.28 -4.97 -8.45
N ALA A 180 -16.23 -4.38 -9.64
CA ALA A 180 -16.31 -2.93 -9.77
C ALA A 180 -17.76 -2.46 -9.54
N PRO A 181 -17.98 -1.23 -9.07
CA PRO A 181 -19.33 -0.73 -8.76
C PRO A 181 -20.28 -0.78 -9.95
N ASP A 182 -19.76 -0.57 -11.16
CA ASP A 182 -20.48 -0.48 -12.43
C ASP A 182 -20.51 -1.79 -13.24
N ALA A 183 -20.10 -2.92 -12.63
CA ALA A 183 -19.88 -4.17 -13.34
C ALA A 183 -21.09 -5.15 -13.30
N ASP A 184 -22.30 -4.62 -13.16
CA ASP A 184 -23.58 -5.38 -13.13
C ASP A 184 -23.63 -6.57 -12.13
N TRP A 185 -22.86 -6.48 -11.05
CA TRP A 185 -22.71 -7.55 -10.06
C TRP A 185 -23.98 -7.81 -9.26
N GLN A 186 -24.89 -6.83 -9.16
CA GLN A 186 -26.17 -6.96 -8.48
C GLN A 186 -27.03 -8.06 -9.10
N GLY A 187 -26.98 -8.23 -10.42
CA GLY A 187 -27.69 -9.32 -11.10
C GLY A 187 -27.12 -10.70 -10.77
N GLU A 188 -25.79 -10.79 -10.59
CA GLU A 188 -25.13 -12.03 -10.16
C GLU A 188 -25.60 -12.44 -8.76
N VAL A 189 -25.63 -11.48 -7.81
CA VAL A 189 -26.04 -11.73 -6.42
C VAL A 189 -27.54 -11.97 -6.28
N LEU A 190 -28.39 -11.12 -6.86
CA LEU A 190 -29.84 -11.17 -6.64
C LEU A 190 -30.55 -12.25 -7.47
N THR A 191 -30.06 -12.50 -8.68
CA THR A 191 -30.77 -13.35 -9.66
C THR A 191 -29.97 -14.57 -10.09
N GLY A 192 -28.71 -14.69 -9.66
CA GLY A 192 -27.84 -15.81 -10.05
C GLY A 192 -27.42 -15.77 -11.52
N VAL A 193 -27.46 -14.58 -12.16
CA VAL A 193 -26.93 -14.43 -13.52
C VAL A 193 -25.44 -14.73 -13.49
N THR A 194 -24.97 -15.57 -14.40
CA THR A 194 -23.55 -15.91 -14.51
C THR A 194 -22.95 -15.26 -15.75
N PHE A 195 -21.75 -14.74 -15.57
CA PHE A 195 -20.92 -14.21 -16.65
C PHE A 195 -19.66 -15.07 -16.81
N PRO A 196 -19.19 -15.31 -18.05
CA PRO A 196 -17.95 -16.04 -18.27
C PRO A 196 -16.77 -15.41 -17.53
N ASP A 197 -15.91 -16.25 -16.94
CA ASP A 197 -14.64 -15.87 -16.32
C ASP A 197 -14.71 -14.91 -15.12
N ARG A 198 -15.84 -14.87 -14.39
CA ARG A 198 -16.03 -13.97 -13.22
C ARG A 198 -16.13 -14.68 -11.86
N GLY A 199 -16.05 -16.01 -11.83
CA GLY A 199 -16.30 -16.79 -10.61
C GLY A 199 -17.79 -16.91 -10.30
N ASP A 200 -18.13 -17.70 -9.28
CA ASP A 200 -19.50 -17.94 -8.85
C ASP A 200 -19.81 -17.13 -7.59
N LEU A 201 -20.84 -16.27 -7.64
CA LEU A 201 -21.27 -15.47 -6.49
C LEU A 201 -22.45 -16.09 -5.74
N SER A 202 -22.85 -17.33 -6.07
CA SER A 202 -24.03 -17.98 -5.50
C SER A 202 -23.99 -18.18 -3.98
N GLN A 203 -22.79 -18.21 -3.39
CA GLN A 203 -22.57 -18.35 -1.95
C GLN A 203 -22.27 -17.02 -1.25
N VAL A 204 -22.34 -15.89 -1.95
CA VAL A 204 -22.05 -14.59 -1.33
C VAL A 204 -23.17 -14.20 -0.36
N THR A 205 -22.83 -14.15 0.93
CA THR A 205 -23.73 -13.71 2.02
C THR A 205 -23.25 -12.42 2.68
N VAL A 206 -22.03 -11.98 2.39
CA VAL A 206 -21.46 -10.74 2.93
C VAL A 206 -20.86 -9.91 1.80
N ILE A 207 -21.25 -8.64 1.73
CA ILE A 207 -20.69 -7.67 0.78
C ILE A 207 -19.95 -6.59 1.55
N VAL A 208 -18.68 -6.41 1.22
CA VAL A 208 -17.82 -5.35 1.73
C VAL A 208 -17.80 -4.22 0.70
N VAL A 209 -18.30 -3.05 1.07
CA VAL A 209 -18.29 -1.85 0.21
C VAL A 209 -17.13 -0.96 0.64
N ALA A 210 -16.25 -0.67 -0.31
CA ALA A 210 -15.10 0.19 -0.08
C ALA A 210 -15.48 1.64 0.26
N PRO A 211 -14.59 2.39 0.95
CA PRO A 211 -14.81 3.77 1.32
C PRO A 211 -15.24 4.68 0.17
N GLY A 212 -16.26 5.50 0.40
CA GLY A 212 -16.68 6.56 -0.53
C GLY A 212 -17.48 6.08 -1.75
N LEU A 213 -17.75 4.79 -1.87
CA LEU A 213 -18.66 4.26 -2.88
C LEU A 213 -20.09 4.36 -2.39
N ASP A 214 -21.01 4.76 -3.27
CA ASP A 214 -22.45 4.73 -2.99
C ASP A 214 -23.07 3.46 -3.58
N VAL A 215 -23.13 2.41 -2.76
CA VAL A 215 -23.67 1.11 -3.15
C VAL A 215 -24.85 0.77 -2.24
N THR A 216 -25.96 0.41 -2.88
CA THR A 216 -27.17 -0.12 -2.22
C THR A 216 -27.66 -1.33 -3.00
N LEU A 217 -28.25 -2.30 -2.31
CA LEU A 217 -28.80 -3.50 -2.93
C LEU A 217 -30.13 -3.85 -2.27
N ASP A 218 -31.16 -4.07 -3.09
CA ASP A 218 -32.50 -4.43 -2.60
C ASP A 218 -32.47 -5.77 -1.86
N GLY A 219 -33.12 -5.85 -0.69
CA GLY A 219 -33.11 -7.05 0.16
C GLY A 219 -31.81 -7.26 0.94
N TRP A 220 -30.93 -6.26 0.96
CA TRP A 220 -29.71 -6.23 1.77
C TRP A 220 -29.68 -4.97 2.62
N SER A 221 -29.26 -5.13 3.88
CA SER A 221 -29.15 -4.05 4.85
C SER A 221 -27.71 -3.83 5.28
N GLU A 222 -27.39 -2.58 5.61
CA GLU A 222 -26.12 -2.22 6.24
C GLU A 222 -26.07 -2.79 7.67
N ALA A 223 -25.12 -3.70 7.91
CA ALA A 223 -24.93 -4.33 9.22
C ALA A 223 -23.90 -3.58 10.06
N GLU A 224 -22.81 -3.15 9.44
CA GLU A 224 -21.70 -2.47 10.11
C GLU A 224 -21.04 -1.43 9.19
N THR A 225 -20.46 -0.41 9.79
CA THR A 225 -19.71 0.64 9.09
C THR A 225 -18.49 1.05 9.89
N GLY A 226 -17.46 1.52 9.20
CA GLY A 226 -16.34 2.18 9.85
C GLY A 226 -15.65 3.18 8.95
N GLU A 227 -14.68 3.87 9.51
CA GLU A 227 -13.97 4.96 8.81
C GLU A 227 -12.59 4.50 8.38
N ALA A 228 -12.28 4.67 7.10
CA ALA A 228 -10.93 4.50 6.63
C ALA A 228 -10.05 5.64 7.17
N PRO A 229 -8.80 5.35 7.60
CA PRO A 229 -7.85 6.39 7.94
C PRO A 229 -7.73 7.39 6.79
N TRP A 230 -7.75 8.70 7.09
CA TRP A 230 -7.65 9.76 6.09
C TRP A 230 -6.44 9.57 5.14
N MET A 231 -5.34 9.03 5.66
CA MET A 231 -4.13 8.77 4.88
C MET A 231 -4.29 7.66 3.84
N ASN A 232 -5.33 6.82 3.94
CA ASN A 232 -5.68 5.77 2.98
C ASN A 232 -6.82 6.18 2.03
N GLY A 233 -7.03 7.48 1.82
CA GLY A 233 -8.13 8.02 1.02
C GLY A 233 -9.32 8.49 1.87
N GLY A 234 -9.46 7.98 3.09
CA GLY A 234 -10.56 8.32 3.99
C GLY A 234 -11.93 7.83 3.51
N GLY A 235 -12.99 8.22 4.23
CA GLY A 235 -14.37 7.85 3.91
C GLY A 235 -14.84 6.60 4.64
N THR A 236 -16.13 6.30 4.47
CA THR A 236 -16.82 5.26 5.24
C THR A 236 -16.91 3.96 4.43
N TRP A 237 -16.33 2.88 4.94
CA TRP A 237 -16.56 1.52 4.45
C TRP A 237 -17.79 0.93 5.12
N ARG A 238 -18.42 -0.05 4.47
CA ARG A 238 -19.70 -0.62 4.91
C ARG A 238 -19.76 -2.12 4.66
N ILE A 239 -20.47 -2.84 5.53
CA ILE A 239 -20.81 -4.25 5.38
C ILE A 239 -22.30 -4.34 5.10
N LEU A 240 -22.65 -4.97 3.98
CA LEU A 240 -24.03 -5.32 3.65
C LEU A 240 -24.22 -6.82 3.85
N VAL A 241 -25.35 -7.18 4.46
CA VAL A 241 -25.81 -8.56 4.64
C VAL A 241 -27.27 -8.68 4.17
N PRO A 242 -27.75 -9.87 3.78
CA PRO A 242 -29.15 -10.07 3.44
C PRO A 242 -30.05 -9.61 4.60
N GLU A 243 -31.11 -8.89 4.28
CA GLU A 243 -32.12 -8.57 5.29
C GLU A 243 -32.67 -9.89 5.86
N ALA A 244 -32.70 -10.00 7.19
CA ALA A 244 -33.33 -11.13 7.84
C ALA A 244 -34.79 -11.18 7.36
N ASN A 245 -35.18 -12.29 6.70
CA ASN A 245 -36.57 -12.49 6.28
C ASN A 245 -37.49 -12.29 7.51
N PRO A 246 -38.47 -11.37 7.47
CA PRO A 246 -39.40 -11.16 8.57
C PRO A 246 -40.27 -12.38 8.86
#